data_AF-A0A8X6W4G9-F1
#
_entry.id   AF-A0A8X6W4G9-F1
#
_cell.length_a   1.000
_cell.length_b   1.000
_cell.length_c   1.000
_cell.angle_alpha   90.00
_cell.angle_beta   90.00
_cell.angle_gamma   90.00
#
_symmetry.space_group_name_H-M   'P 1'
#
loop_
_entity.id
_entity.type
_entity.pdbx_description
1 polymer ?
#
loop_
_entity_poly.entity_id
_entity_poly.type
_entity_poly.pdbx_seq_one_letter_code
_entity_poly.pdbx_strand_id
1 'polypeptide(L)'
;MAPKELSELTVFNRRKAHLLGQITRIRNSLENVDSPLNQVEIRTKLASLSEVKAKIDKLRTESYRVLSDEELMDFEASLDTMEVDADNLEVSLNTLLESSNVDTSELSVKMILLITM
;
A
#
# COMPACT_ATOMS: atom_id res chain seq x y z
N MET A 1 -18.76 -26.43 -27.44
CA MET A 1 -18.79 -25.66 -26.17
C MET A 1 -18.34 -24.25 -26.50
N ALA A 2 -19.24 -23.27 -26.42
CA ALA A 2 -18.84 -21.86 -26.48
C ALA A 2 -18.10 -21.49 -25.19
N PRO A 3 -17.10 -20.59 -25.21
CA PRO A 3 -16.45 -20.12 -23.99
C PRO A 3 -17.49 -19.46 -23.08
N LYS A 4 -17.45 -19.81 -21.79
CA LYS A 4 -18.33 -19.24 -20.77
C LYS A 4 -17.89 -17.80 -20.54
N GLU A 5 -18.66 -16.83 -21.02
CA GLU A 5 -18.41 -15.42 -20.73
C GLU A 5 -18.36 -15.21 -19.22
N LEU A 6 -17.32 -14.52 -18.75
CA LEU A 6 -17.19 -14.19 -17.34
C LEU A 6 -18.15 -13.07 -17.00
N SER A 7 -18.83 -13.14 -15.85
CA SER A 7 -19.59 -11.99 -15.35
C SER A 7 -18.64 -10.82 -15.04
N GLU A 8 -19.11 -9.60 -15.24
CA GLU A 8 -18.37 -8.38 -14.94
C GLU A 8 -17.90 -8.35 -13.48
N LEU A 9 -18.78 -8.72 -12.54
CA LEU A 9 -18.42 -8.86 -11.12
C LEU A 9 -17.23 -9.81 -10.91
N THR A 10 -17.13 -10.89 -11.67
CA THR A 10 -15.98 -11.81 -11.58
C THR A 10 -14.69 -11.14 -12.06
N VAL A 11 -14.76 -10.32 -13.12
CA VAL A 11 -13.61 -9.56 -13.63
C VAL A 11 -13.15 -8.52 -12.59
N PHE A 12 -14.09 -7.76 -12.02
CA PHE A 12 -13.81 -6.79 -10.97
C PHE A 12 -13.21 -7.45 -9.72
N ASN A 13 -13.78 -8.58 -9.26
CA ASN A 13 -13.25 -9.30 -8.10
C ASN A 13 -11.84 -9.87 -8.34
N ARG A 14 -11.52 -10.32 -9.55
CA ARG A 14 -10.15 -10.75 -9.89
C ARG A 14 -9.15 -9.60 -9.81
N ARG A 15 -9.52 -8.44 -10.35
CA ARG A 15 -8.67 -7.23 -10.29
C ARG A 15 -8.49 -6.76 -8.84
N LYS A 16 -9.57 -6.75 -8.06
CA LYS A 16 -9.54 -6.46 -6.62
C LYS A 16 -8.60 -7.40 -5.87
N ALA A 17 -8.75 -8.71 -6.06
CA ALA A 17 -7.88 -9.72 -5.43
C ALA A 17 -6.40 -9.56 -5.81
N HIS A 18 -6.12 -9.15 -7.05
CA HIS A 18 -4.76 -8.86 -7.49
C HIS A 18 -4.15 -7.64 -6.77
N LEU A 19 -4.92 -6.58 -6.57
CA LEU A 19 -4.51 -5.40 -5.81
C LEU A 19 -4.31 -5.73 -4.33
N LEU A 20 -5.24 -6.49 -3.73
CA LEU A 20 -5.10 -6.98 -2.36
C LEU A 20 -3.81 -7.78 -2.17
N GLY A 21 -3.49 -8.67 -3.11
CA GLY A 21 -2.23 -9.42 -3.09
C GLY A 21 -0.98 -8.55 -3.16
N GLN A 22 -1.04 -7.36 -3.78
CA GLN A 22 0.07 -6.40 -3.75
C GLN A 22 0.20 -5.74 -2.37
N ILE A 23 -0.91 -5.29 -1.78
CA ILE A 23 -0.95 -4.74 -0.42
C ILE A 23 -0.38 -5.75 0.58
N THR A 24 -0.83 -7.00 0.54
CA THR A 24 -0.35 -8.07 1.42
C THR A 24 1.16 -8.30 1.28
N ARG A 25 1.71 -8.28 0.07
CA ARG A 25 3.17 -8.43 -0.11
C ARG A 25 3.95 -7.26 0.48
N ILE A 26 3.43 -6.03 0.36
CA ILE A 26 4.05 -4.85 0.97
C ILE A 26 4.03 -4.98 2.49
N ARG A 27 2.89 -5.34 3.08
CA ARG A 27 2.74 -5.62 4.52
C ARG A 27 3.73 -6.69 4.99
N ASN A 28 3.79 -7.84 4.33
CA ASN A 28 4.71 -8.91 4.71
C ASN A 28 6.17 -8.48 4.60
N SER A 29 6.52 -7.59 3.66
CA SER A 29 7.88 -7.06 3.56
C SER A 29 8.23 -6.17 4.76
N LEU A 30 7.24 -5.44 5.30
CA LEU A 30 7.38 -4.58 6.47
C LEU A 30 7.52 -5.38 7.76
N GLU A 31 6.78 -6.48 7.88
CA GLU A 31 6.76 -7.36 9.06
C GLU A 31 7.93 -8.36 9.09
N ASN A 32 8.72 -8.45 8.02
CA ASN A 32 9.84 -9.38 7.94
C ASN A 32 11.05 -8.90 8.77
N VAL A 33 11.12 -9.38 10.01
CA VAL A 33 12.18 -9.05 10.98
C VAL A 33 13.56 -9.59 10.59
N ASP A 34 13.63 -10.67 9.81
CA ASP A 34 14.90 -11.30 9.42
C ASP A 34 15.60 -10.51 8.30
N SER A 35 14.86 -9.68 7.56
CA SER A 35 15.36 -8.87 6.46
C SER A 35 14.68 -7.50 6.45
N PRO A 36 15.03 -6.61 7.40
CA PRO A 36 14.44 -5.29 7.48
C PRO A 36 14.76 -4.46 6.22
N LEU A 37 13.79 -3.65 5.80
CA LEU A 37 13.87 -2.87 4.57
C LEU A 37 14.90 -1.74 4.69
N ASN A 38 15.71 -1.56 3.65
CA ASN A 38 16.56 -0.37 3.51
C ASN A 38 15.80 0.82 2.88
N GLN A 39 16.39 2.01 2.90
CA GLN A 39 15.74 3.24 2.39
C GLN A 39 15.27 3.13 0.93
N VAL A 40 16.05 2.48 0.05
CA VAL A 40 15.71 2.30 -1.36
C VAL A 40 14.50 1.39 -1.50
N GLU A 41 14.46 0.31 -0.72
CA GLU A 41 13.32 -0.61 -0.68
C GLU A 41 12.06 0.07 -0.14
N ILE A 42 12.17 0.85 0.93
CA ILE A 42 11.05 1.62 1.50
C ILE A 42 10.46 2.56 0.45
N ARG A 43 11.30 3.36 -0.24
CA ARG A 43 10.86 4.28 -1.30
C ARG A 43 10.21 3.54 -2.47
N THR A 44 10.75 2.38 -2.84
CA THR A 44 10.18 1.53 -3.91
C THR A 44 8.80 1.00 -3.51
N LYS A 45 8.64 0.59 -2.24
CA LYS A 45 7.36 0.12 -1.70
C LYS A 45 6.33 1.25 -1.60
N LEU A 46 6.73 2.46 -1.22
CA LEU A 46 5.87 3.65 -1.25
C LEU A 46 5.37 3.97 -2.67
N ALA A 47 6.27 3.97 -3.66
CA ALA A 47 5.87 4.16 -5.06
C ALA A 47 4.89 3.08 -5.53
N SER A 48 5.17 1.81 -5.21
CA SER A 48 4.27 0.69 -5.54
C SER A 48 2.89 0.85 -4.87
N LEU A 49 2.86 1.31 -3.62
CA LEU A 49 1.63 1.51 -2.86
C LEU A 49 0.79 2.65 -3.41
N SER A 50 1.44 3.76 -3.82
CA SER A 50 0.79 4.87 -4.51
C SER A 50 0.15 4.43 -5.82
N GLU A 51 0.83 3.58 -6.61
CA GLU A 51 0.23 2.99 -7.80
C GLU A 51 -0.97 2.08 -7.48
N VAL A 52 -0.91 1.30 -6.40
CA VAL A 52 -2.02 0.45 -5.96
C VAL A 52 -3.24 1.30 -5.59
N LYS A 53 -3.06 2.38 -4.82
CA LYS A 53 -4.14 3.31 -4.45
C LYS A 53 -4.81 3.91 -5.69
N ALA A 54 -4.02 4.41 -6.64
CA ALA A 54 -4.56 4.93 -7.91
C ALA A 54 -5.34 3.86 -8.71
N LYS A 55 -4.90 2.60 -8.67
CA LYS A 55 -5.59 1.48 -9.31
C LYS A 55 -6.90 1.11 -8.58
N ILE A 56 -6.97 1.26 -7.25
CA ILE A 56 -8.20 1.09 -6.48
C ILE A 56 -9.23 2.16 -6.87
N ASP A 57 -8.83 3.43 -6.88
CA ASP A 57 -9.71 4.54 -7.30
C ASP A 57 -10.29 4.35 -8.70
N LYS A 58 -9.42 3.92 -9.63
CA LYS A 58 -9.83 3.58 -10.99
C LYS A 58 -10.81 2.41 -11.02
N LEU A 59 -10.54 1.36 -10.24
CA LEU A 59 -11.39 0.18 -10.16
C LEU A 59 -12.78 0.53 -9.60
N ARG A 60 -12.84 1.39 -8.57
CA ARG A 60 -14.08 1.91 -8.00
C ARG A 60 -14.88 2.72 -9.03
N THR A 61 -14.22 3.65 -9.72
CA THR A 61 -14.87 4.48 -10.75
C THR A 61 -15.44 3.63 -11.89
N GLU A 62 -14.72 2.58 -12.29
CA GLU A 62 -15.17 1.66 -13.33
C GLU A 62 -16.31 0.77 -12.85
N SER A 63 -16.32 0.30 -11.60
CA SER A 63 -17.38 -0.56 -11.09
C SER A 63 -18.73 0.15 -11.03
N TYR A 64 -18.76 1.43 -10.66
CA TYR A 64 -19.99 2.26 -10.65
C TYR A 64 -20.71 2.33 -11.99
N ARG A 65 -20.02 2.07 -13.11
CA ARG A 65 -20.60 2.14 -14.45
C ARG A 65 -21.14 0.80 -14.95
N VAL A 66 -20.80 -0.29 -14.26
CA VAL A 66 -20.95 -1.65 -14.80
C VAL A 66 -21.72 -2.57 -13.85
N LEU A 67 -21.45 -2.48 -12.55
CA LEU A 67 -22.08 -3.33 -11.55
C LEU A 67 -23.46 -2.78 -11.15
N SER A 68 -24.35 -3.68 -10.74
CA SER A 68 -25.62 -3.30 -10.12
C SER A 68 -25.43 -2.79 -8.69
N ASP A 69 -26.42 -2.07 -8.15
CA ASP A 69 -26.38 -1.53 -6.78
C ASP A 69 -26.14 -2.62 -5.72
N GLU A 70 -26.72 -3.81 -5.89
CA GLU A 70 -26.53 -4.95 -4.99
C GLU A 70 -25.07 -5.45 -5.02
N GLU A 71 -24.49 -5.59 -6.22
CA GLU A 71 -23.11 -6.03 -6.39
C GLU A 71 -22.09 -4.98 -5.92
N LEU A 72 -22.44 -3.69 -6.03
CA LEU A 72 -21.60 -2.59 -5.60
C LEU A 72 -21.41 -2.55 -4.08
N MET A 73 -22.46 -2.85 -3.31
CA MET A 73 -22.42 -2.72 -1.84
C MET A 73 -21.27 -3.52 -1.22
N ASP A 74 -21.18 -4.82 -1.53
CA ASP A 74 -20.11 -5.69 -1.01
C ASP A 74 -18.75 -5.37 -1.65
N PHE A 75 -18.77 -4.95 -2.92
CA PHE A 75 -17.55 -4.64 -3.64
C PHE A 75 -16.87 -3.39 -3.06
N GLU A 76 -17.63 -2.34 -2.78
CA GLU A 76 -17.16 -1.07 -2.22
C GLU A 76 -16.64 -1.22 -0.80
N ALA A 77 -17.39 -1.89 0.08
CA ALA A 77 -16.94 -2.14 1.45
C ALA A 77 -15.56 -2.83 1.48
N SER A 78 -15.32 -3.71 0.51
CA SER A 78 -14.03 -4.36 0.35
C SER A 78 -12.94 -3.44 -0.23
N LEU A 79 -13.27 -2.49 -1.11
CA LEU A 79 -12.31 -1.49 -1.57
C LEU A 79 -11.95 -0.50 -0.46
N ASP A 80 -12.92 -0.07 0.34
CA ASP A 80 -12.70 0.84 1.48
C ASP A 80 -11.74 0.22 2.50
N THR A 81 -11.93 -1.07 2.79
CA THR A 81 -11.02 -1.82 3.66
C THR A 81 -9.59 -1.85 3.08
N MET A 82 -9.46 -2.05 1.77
CA MET A 82 -8.15 -2.05 1.09
C MET A 82 -7.48 -0.67 1.11
N GLU A 83 -8.24 0.42 1.04
CA GLU A 83 -7.70 1.78 1.12
C GLU A 83 -7.20 2.10 2.52
N VAL A 84 -7.98 1.79 3.56
CA VAL A 84 -7.54 1.94 4.95
C VAL A 84 -6.25 1.14 5.19
N ASP A 85 -6.19 -0.09 4.68
CA ASP A 85 -4.99 -0.93 4.75
C ASP A 85 -3.79 -0.31 4.03
N ALA A 86 -4.00 0.28 2.86
CA ALA A 86 -2.96 0.95 2.10
C ALA A 86 -2.49 2.24 2.79
N ASP A 87 -3.39 3.04 3.35
CA ASP A 87 -3.05 4.26 4.07
C ASP A 87 -2.23 3.97 5.33
N ASN A 88 -2.60 2.93 6.08
CA ASN A 88 -1.85 2.49 7.26
C ASN A 88 -0.43 2.02 6.89
N LEU A 89 -0.27 1.33 5.76
CA LEU A 89 1.04 0.93 5.26
C LEU A 89 1.87 2.13 4.81
N GLU A 90 1.24 3.13 4.17
CA GLU A 90 1.92 4.36 3.75
C GLU A 90 2.46 5.13 4.96
N VAL A 91 1.65 5.31 6.01
CA VAL A 91 2.08 5.92 7.28
C VAL A 91 3.25 5.15 7.90
N SER A 92 3.17 3.82 7.93
CA SER A 92 4.21 2.99 8.52
C SER A 92 5.53 3.09 7.75
N LEU A 93 5.47 3.05 6.41
CA LEU A 93 6.65 3.19 5.55
C LEU A 93 7.28 4.57 5.65
N ASN A 94 6.48 5.64 5.70
CA ASN A 94 6.99 7.00 5.91
C ASN A 94 7.64 7.16 7.28
N THR A 95 7.04 6.60 8.33
CA THR A 95 7.60 6.60 9.69
C THR A 95 8.96 5.89 9.72
N LEU A 96 9.08 4.73 9.05
CA LEU A 96 10.36 4.05 8.92
C LEU A 96 11.39 4.88 8.16
N LEU A 97 10.99 5.51 7.05
CA LEU A 97 11.88 6.35 6.26
C LEU A 97 12.40 7.54 7.08
N GLU A 98 11.54 8.20 7.85
CA GLU A 98 11.91 9.28 8.77
C GLU A 98 12.87 8.79 9.86
N SER A 99 12.55 7.66 10.53
CA SER A 99 13.44 7.08 11.55
C SER A 99 14.83 6.72 11.01
N SER A 100 14.91 6.30 9.74
CA SER A 100 16.17 5.98 9.07
C SER A 100 17.00 7.21 8.69
N ASN A 101 16.40 8.40 8.65
CA ASN A 101 17.09 9.68 8.41
C ASN A 101 17.55 10.35 9.70
N VAL A 102 17.13 9.86 10.87
CA VAL A 102 17.45 10.45 12.18
C VAL A 102 18.88 10.13 12.65
N ASP A 103 19.65 9.32 11.93
CA ASP A 103 20.97 8.89 12.42
C ASP A 103 22.17 9.76 11.99
N THR A 104 22.98 10.11 13.00
CA THR A 104 24.30 10.80 13.05
C THR A 104 24.40 12.32 13.13
N SER A 105 23.61 13.15 12.44
CA SER A 105 23.92 14.60 12.39
C SER A 105 23.62 15.32 13.72
N GLU A 106 22.49 15.04 14.36
CA GLU A 106 22.09 15.73 15.58
C GLU A 106 22.86 15.25 16.83
N LEU A 107 23.20 13.96 16.88
CA LEU A 107 24.06 13.38 17.93
C LEU A 107 25.52 13.85 17.79
N SER A 108 26.03 13.97 16.56
CA SER A 108 27.38 14.51 16.32
C SER A 108 27.49 15.98 16.72
N VAL A 109 26.48 16.79 16.43
CA VAL A 109 26.47 18.21 16.81
C VAL A 109 26.39 18.38 18.33
N LYS A 110 25.54 17.61 19.02
CA LYS A 110 25.45 17.65 20.50
C LYS A 110 26.75 17.19 21.17
N MET A 111 27.44 16.20 20.61
CA MET A 111 28.72 15.72 21.15
C MET A 111 29.88 16.70 20.89
N ILE A 112 29.94 17.36 19.73
CA ILE A 112 30.93 18.41 19.45
C ILE A 112 30.76 19.60 20.42
N LEU A 113 29.53 20.04 20.66
CA LEU A 113 29.22 21.12 21.60
C LEU A 113 29.60 20.81 23.05
N LEU A 114 29.51 19.55 23.48
CA LEU A 114 29.91 19.12 24.82
C LEU A 114 31.43 19.03 25.04
N ILE A 115 32.23 18.91 23.97
CA ILE A 115 33.70 18.80 24.05
C ILE A 115 34.37 20.18 23.85
N THR A 116 33.64 21.17 23.32
CA THR A 116 34.14 22.53 23.04
C THR A 116 33.74 23.60 24.08
N MET A 117 32.98 23.23 25.12
CA MET A 117 32.69 24.05 26.31
C MET A 117 33.53 23.62 27.50
#